data_AF-A0A6L5P5J5-F1
#
_entry.id   AF-A0A6L5P5J5-F1
#
_cell.length_a   1.000
_cell.length_b   1.000
_cell.length_c   1.000
_cell.angle_alpha   90.00
_cell.angle_beta   90.00
_cell.angle_gamma   90.00
#
_symmetry.space_group_name_H-M   'P 1'
#
loop_
_entity.id
_entity.type
_entity.pdbx_description
1 polymer ?
#
loop_
_entity_poly.entity_id
_entity_poly.type
_entity_poly.pdbx_seq_one_letter_code
_entity_poly.pdbx_strand_id
1 'polypeptide(L)'
;MPIEKKQLKKTRSDITSESSIQLLSSIMNNQRIPNRNPYLLNASITDDIVSNLNFHSSYELIWGDHSDLDTLLKQIFYAGISLVEQNNYNLIEECRLTYLPYAEASAKFNFATELEKPDLEDLSEEQYHASEYVFFYINDNLKEEHKNFFSKSGTKKINKQLFNFINTTFPKLLSSFLSETNHQGKQVYDLMSSIIKYENEDIFESIAYGPEWFQHEPLTNSKIPLSDVRKNIINTGEKYIDAILNEQFETDSFFNDLKEYS
;
A
#
# COMPACT_ATOMS: atom_id res chain seq x y z
N MET A 1 -13.26 2.16 -26.71
CA MET A 1 -14.62 2.25 -27.34
C MET A 1 -14.73 3.16 -28.57
N PRO A 2 -14.53 4.50 -28.53
CA PRO A 2 -14.69 5.35 -29.72
C PRO A 2 -13.64 5.09 -30.81
N ILE A 3 -12.46 4.62 -30.38
CA ILE A 3 -11.32 4.27 -31.23
C ILE A 3 -11.58 2.93 -31.92
N GLU A 4 -11.94 1.86 -31.20
CA GLU A 4 -12.24 0.54 -31.82
C GLU A 4 -13.38 0.65 -32.86
N LYS A 5 -14.47 1.37 -32.55
CA LYS A 5 -15.57 1.57 -33.52
C LYS A 5 -15.08 2.22 -34.82
N LYS A 6 -14.25 3.27 -34.72
CA LYS A 6 -13.70 3.97 -35.89
C LYS A 6 -12.80 3.03 -36.71
N GLN A 7 -11.99 2.22 -36.04
CA GLN A 7 -11.14 1.21 -36.69
C GLN A 7 -11.98 0.15 -37.41
N LEU A 8 -13.06 -0.33 -36.79
CA LEU A 8 -13.95 -1.36 -37.33
C LEU A 8 -14.99 -0.85 -38.33
N LYS A 9 -15.08 0.47 -38.56
CA LYS A 9 -16.05 1.13 -39.45
C LYS A 9 -17.52 0.75 -39.19
N LYS A 10 -17.86 0.40 -37.94
CA LYS A 10 -19.23 0.03 -37.55
C LYS A 10 -20.08 1.26 -37.23
N THR A 11 -21.35 1.24 -37.58
CA THR A 11 -22.36 2.19 -37.07
C THR A 11 -22.82 1.78 -35.66
N ARG A 12 -23.61 2.61 -34.98
CA ARG A 12 -24.15 2.24 -33.65
C ARG A 12 -25.15 1.09 -33.74
N SER A 13 -25.92 1.06 -34.84
CA SER A 13 -26.90 0.03 -35.15
C SER A 13 -26.26 -1.33 -35.44
N ASP A 14 -24.99 -1.34 -35.86
CA ASP A 14 -24.20 -2.57 -36.06
C ASP A 14 -23.62 -3.12 -34.75
N ILE A 15 -23.77 -2.39 -33.63
CA ILE A 15 -23.17 -2.74 -32.34
C ILE A 15 -24.23 -3.18 -31.34
N THR A 16 -25.42 -2.57 -31.36
CA THR A 16 -26.51 -2.91 -30.41
C THR A 16 -27.87 -2.64 -31.02
N SER A 17 -28.91 -3.18 -30.39
CA SER A 17 -30.32 -2.99 -30.74
C SER A 17 -30.77 -1.52 -30.71
N GLU A 18 -31.81 -1.18 -31.47
CA GLU A 18 -32.37 0.19 -31.55
C GLU A 18 -32.72 0.79 -30.18
N SER A 19 -33.24 -0.04 -29.27
CA SER A 19 -33.59 0.38 -27.91
C SER A 19 -32.38 0.78 -27.06
N SER A 20 -31.17 0.35 -27.45
CA SER A 20 -29.92 0.55 -26.72
C SER A 20 -28.95 1.53 -27.40
N ILE A 21 -29.24 1.98 -28.64
CA ILE A 21 -28.39 2.92 -29.40
C ILE A 21 -28.15 4.22 -28.62
N GLN A 22 -29.18 4.74 -27.93
CA GLN A 22 -29.05 5.99 -27.18
C GLN A 22 -28.13 5.81 -25.95
N LEU A 23 -28.25 4.68 -25.25
CA LEU A 23 -27.37 4.33 -24.14
C LEU A 23 -25.92 4.16 -24.62
N LEU A 24 -25.70 3.42 -25.72
CA LEU A 24 -24.38 3.28 -26.35
C LEU A 24 -23.79 4.63 -26.75
N SER A 25 -24.61 5.53 -27.30
CA SER A 25 -24.17 6.89 -27.64
C SER A 25 -23.73 7.69 -26.39
N SER A 26 -24.48 7.60 -25.29
CA SER A 26 -24.10 8.26 -24.04
C SER A 26 -22.79 7.69 -23.47
N ILE A 27 -22.60 6.37 -23.50
CA ILE A 27 -21.36 5.70 -23.08
C ILE A 27 -20.17 6.16 -23.94
N MET A 28 -20.31 6.10 -25.26
CA MET A 28 -19.24 6.47 -26.20
C MET A 28 -18.79 7.94 -26.07
N ASN A 29 -19.67 8.83 -25.63
CA ASN A 29 -19.38 10.26 -25.48
C ASN A 29 -19.10 10.67 -24.04
N ASN A 30 -18.95 9.72 -23.11
CA ASN A 30 -18.80 9.97 -21.68
C ASN A 30 -19.82 10.99 -21.13
N GLN A 31 -21.09 10.89 -21.54
CA GLN A 31 -22.19 11.68 -20.98
C GLN A 31 -22.60 11.20 -19.58
N ARG A 32 -22.20 11.95 -18.55
CA ARG A 32 -22.58 11.68 -17.15
C ARG A 32 -23.90 12.38 -16.79
N ILE A 33 -24.90 11.62 -16.34
CA ILE A 33 -26.18 12.13 -15.83
C ILE A 33 -26.14 12.15 -14.29
N PRO A 34 -26.04 13.31 -13.61
CA PRO A 34 -25.79 13.36 -12.17
C PRO A 34 -26.81 12.62 -11.28
N ASN A 35 -28.08 12.57 -11.70
CA ASN A 35 -29.19 12.01 -10.90
C ASN A 35 -29.65 10.60 -11.33
N ARG A 36 -28.96 9.99 -12.30
CA ARG A 36 -29.18 8.61 -12.75
C ARG A 36 -27.80 8.02 -12.99
N ASN A 37 -27.42 6.99 -12.24
CA ASN A 37 -26.11 6.35 -12.36
C ASN A 37 -25.75 6.15 -13.86
N PRO A 38 -24.80 6.90 -14.46
CA PRO A 38 -24.89 7.25 -15.88
C PRO A 38 -24.64 6.11 -16.88
N TYR A 39 -24.07 4.99 -16.45
CA TYR A 39 -23.73 3.90 -17.35
C TYR A 39 -24.09 2.59 -16.69
N LEU A 40 -25.37 2.26 -16.64
CA LEU A 40 -25.78 0.91 -16.33
C LEU A 40 -25.59 0.05 -17.59
N LEU A 41 -24.36 -0.40 -17.79
CA LEU A 41 -24.06 -1.55 -18.63
C LEU A 41 -24.81 -2.75 -18.02
N ASN A 42 -26.01 -2.99 -18.54
CA ASN A 42 -26.76 -4.20 -18.26
C ASN A 42 -26.16 -5.35 -19.08
N ALA A 43 -26.44 -6.60 -18.70
CA ALA A 43 -25.83 -7.77 -19.35
C ALA A 43 -26.03 -7.75 -20.89
N SER A 44 -27.23 -7.38 -21.36
CA SER A 44 -27.55 -7.38 -22.79
C SER A 44 -26.69 -6.39 -23.59
N ILE A 45 -26.59 -5.11 -23.18
CA ILE A 45 -25.76 -4.14 -23.92
C ILE A 45 -24.26 -4.42 -23.74
N THR A 46 -23.86 -5.00 -22.60
CA THR A 46 -22.47 -5.43 -22.36
C THR A 46 -22.06 -6.51 -23.36
N ASP A 47 -22.87 -7.56 -23.52
CA ASP A 47 -22.58 -8.67 -24.43
C ASP A 47 -22.58 -8.21 -25.90
N ASP A 48 -23.51 -7.32 -26.25
CA ASP A 48 -23.55 -6.65 -27.56
C ASP A 48 -22.25 -5.89 -27.85
N ILE A 49 -21.78 -5.08 -26.90
CA ILE A 49 -20.55 -4.29 -27.06
C ILE A 49 -19.33 -5.21 -27.16
N VAL A 50 -19.22 -6.20 -26.27
CA VAL A 50 -18.08 -7.14 -26.23
C VAL A 50 -17.95 -7.86 -27.57
N SER A 51 -19.04 -8.48 -28.03
CA SER A 51 -19.05 -9.26 -29.27
C SER A 51 -18.87 -8.40 -30.52
N ASN A 52 -19.46 -7.19 -30.57
CA ASN A 52 -19.43 -6.37 -31.78
C ASN A 52 -18.23 -5.42 -31.86
N LEU A 53 -17.56 -5.10 -30.76
CA LEU A 53 -16.34 -4.29 -30.75
C LEU A 53 -15.07 -5.10 -30.45
N ASN A 54 -15.18 -6.43 -30.41
CA ASN A 54 -14.06 -7.36 -30.23
C ASN A 54 -13.28 -7.16 -28.92
N PHE A 55 -13.95 -6.83 -27.82
CA PHE A 55 -13.33 -6.93 -26.49
C PHE A 55 -13.16 -8.41 -26.14
N HIS A 56 -12.11 -8.77 -25.39
CA HIS A 56 -11.91 -10.15 -24.96
C HIS A 56 -12.91 -10.54 -23.86
N SER A 57 -13.37 -9.57 -23.07
CA SER A 57 -14.33 -9.84 -21.99
C SER A 57 -15.11 -8.60 -21.54
N SER A 58 -16.22 -8.83 -20.83
CA SER A 58 -16.96 -7.79 -20.12
C SER A 58 -16.14 -7.10 -19.04
N TYR A 59 -15.16 -7.81 -18.46
CA TYR A 59 -14.24 -7.25 -17.48
C TYR A 59 -13.34 -6.19 -18.13
N GLU A 60 -12.72 -6.51 -19.26
CA GLU A 60 -11.91 -5.57 -20.05
C GLU A 60 -12.72 -4.36 -20.49
N LEU A 61 -13.95 -4.55 -20.94
CA LEU A 61 -14.84 -3.45 -21.31
C LEU A 61 -15.09 -2.47 -20.14
N ILE A 62 -15.23 -2.98 -18.91
CA ILE A 62 -15.61 -2.18 -17.75
C ILE A 62 -14.39 -1.55 -17.06
N TRP A 63 -13.30 -2.31 -16.95
CA TRP A 63 -12.15 -1.97 -16.12
C TRP A 63 -10.89 -1.60 -16.93
N GLY A 64 -10.93 -1.78 -18.24
CA GLY A 64 -9.79 -1.57 -19.13
C GLY A 64 -8.86 -2.77 -19.22
N ASP A 65 -7.83 -2.63 -20.06
CA ASP A 65 -6.70 -3.52 -20.17
C ASP A 65 -5.40 -2.80 -19.76
N HIS A 66 -4.34 -3.59 -19.56
CA HIS A 66 -2.96 -3.10 -19.38
C HIS A 66 -2.85 -1.86 -18.48
N SER A 67 -2.35 -0.74 -19.02
CA SER A 67 -2.06 0.49 -18.28
C SER A 67 -3.28 1.16 -17.66
N ASP A 68 -4.44 1.06 -18.31
CA ASP A 68 -5.68 1.65 -17.81
C ASP A 68 -6.14 0.90 -16.55
N LEU A 69 -6.05 -0.44 -16.61
CA LEU A 69 -6.36 -1.29 -15.46
C LEU A 69 -5.36 -1.07 -14.32
N ASP A 70 -4.06 -0.99 -14.60
CA ASP A 70 -3.04 -0.82 -13.57
C ASP A 70 -3.20 0.54 -12.84
N THR A 71 -3.50 1.61 -13.59
CA THR A 71 -3.82 2.93 -13.01
C THR A 71 -5.04 2.88 -12.10
N LEU A 72 -6.10 2.18 -12.54
CA LEU A 72 -7.33 2.03 -11.77
C LEU A 72 -7.13 1.17 -10.52
N LEU A 73 -6.35 0.09 -10.61
CA LEU A 73 -6.02 -0.75 -9.46
C LEU A 73 -5.22 0.01 -8.41
N LYS A 74 -4.30 0.88 -8.83
CA LYS A 74 -3.59 1.79 -7.90
C LYS A 74 -4.55 2.72 -7.16
N GLN A 75 -5.55 3.28 -7.85
CA GLN A 75 -6.59 4.09 -7.19
C GLN A 75 -7.45 3.26 -6.21
N ILE A 76 -7.82 2.03 -6.60
CA ILE A 76 -8.54 1.11 -5.71
C ILE A 76 -7.69 0.75 -4.49
N PHE A 77 -6.40 0.52 -4.67
CA PHE A 77 -5.47 0.24 -3.58
C PHE A 77 -5.47 1.39 -2.55
N TYR A 78 -5.25 2.63 -2.98
CA TYR A 78 -5.22 3.78 -2.08
C TYR A 78 -6.58 4.01 -1.38
N ALA A 79 -7.68 3.91 -2.12
CA ALA A 79 -9.01 3.97 -1.51
C ALA A 79 -9.23 2.82 -0.51
N GLY A 80 -8.67 1.64 -0.80
CA GLY A 80 -8.70 0.47 0.05
C GLY A 80 -7.96 0.68 1.35
N ILE A 81 -6.73 1.18 1.29
CA ILE A 81 -5.92 1.57 2.46
C ILE A 81 -6.71 2.54 3.33
N SER A 82 -7.18 3.65 2.78
CA SER A 82 -7.92 4.67 3.56
C SER A 82 -9.19 4.12 4.21
N LEU A 83 -9.91 3.20 3.57
CA LEU A 83 -11.15 2.65 4.12
C LEU A 83 -10.88 1.57 5.18
N VAL A 84 -9.90 0.71 4.97
CA VAL A 84 -9.53 -0.34 5.92
C VAL A 84 -8.89 0.28 7.16
N GLU A 85 -8.05 1.30 7.01
CA GLU A 85 -7.39 2.01 8.12
C GLU A 85 -8.39 2.55 9.15
N GLN A 86 -9.55 3.04 8.70
CA GLN A 86 -10.63 3.51 9.59
C GLN A 86 -11.20 2.42 10.51
N ASN A 87 -11.11 1.14 10.11
CA ASN A 87 -11.71 0.02 10.84
C ASN A 87 -10.68 -0.94 11.43
N ASN A 88 -9.48 -0.99 10.85
CA ASN A 88 -8.40 -1.89 11.21
C ASN A 88 -7.05 -1.23 10.90
N TYR A 89 -6.76 -0.14 11.62
CA TYR A 89 -5.48 0.58 11.53
C TYR A 89 -4.27 -0.34 11.64
N ASN A 90 -4.28 -1.26 12.61
CA ASN A 90 -3.15 -2.16 12.87
C ASN A 90 -2.78 -3.02 11.65
N LEU A 91 -3.76 -3.47 10.86
CA LEU A 91 -3.46 -4.24 9.65
C LEU A 91 -2.69 -3.39 8.63
N ILE A 92 -3.12 -2.15 8.42
CA ILE A 92 -2.45 -1.24 7.48
C ILE A 92 -1.07 -0.88 7.99
N GLU A 93 -0.96 -0.55 9.27
CA GLU A 93 0.31 -0.19 9.89
C GLU A 93 1.32 -1.34 9.81
N GLU A 94 0.93 -2.56 10.18
CA GLU A 94 1.82 -3.71 10.06
C GLU A 94 2.26 -3.95 8.62
N CYS A 95 1.39 -3.71 7.62
CA CYS A 95 1.80 -3.80 6.22
C CYS A 95 2.85 -2.76 5.87
N ARG A 96 2.66 -1.50 6.29
CA ARG A 96 3.63 -0.42 6.03
C ARG A 96 4.97 -0.67 6.71
N LEU A 97 4.99 -1.23 7.91
CA LEU A 97 6.22 -1.57 8.64
C LEU A 97 7.09 -2.63 7.93
N THR A 98 6.57 -3.32 6.91
CA THR A 98 7.41 -4.21 6.07
C THR A 98 8.41 -3.44 5.22
N TYR A 99 8.17 -2.14 4.95
CA TYR A 99 9.15 -1.23 4.40
C TYR A 99 9.99 -0.66 5.55
N LEU A 100 11.23 -1.14 5.67
CA LEU A 100 12.06 -0.90 6.86
C LEU A 100 12.45 0.57 7.07
N PRO A 101 12.67 1.42 6.04
CA PRO A 101 12.88 2.84 6.27
C PRO A 101 11.71 3.51 7.00
N TYR A 102 10.47 3.16 6.65
CA TYR A 102 9.30 3.63 7.39
C TYR A 102 9.23 3.04 8.80
N ALA A 103 9.60 1.77 8.99
CA ALA A 103 9.65 1.18 10.33
C ALA A 103 10.63 1.93 11.24
N GLU A 104 11.80 2.30 10.73
CA GLU A 104 12.78 3.09 11.45
C GLU A 104 12.25 4.49 11.78
N ALA A 105 11.71 5.20 10.78
CA ALA A 105 11.15 6.54 10.95
C ALA A 105 9.99 6.54 11.97
N SER A 106 9.09 5.56 11.88
CA SER A 106 7.98 5.39 12.83
C SER A 106 8.48 5.09 14.24
N ALA A 107 9.50 4.24 14.40
CA ALA A 107 10.09 3.93 15.70
C ALA A 107 10.74 5.18 16.33
N LYS A 108 11.49 5.96 15.55
CA LYS A 108 12.09 7.23 15.99
C LYS A 108 11.01 8.25 16.36
N PHE A 109 9.99 8.42 15.53
CA PHE A 109 8.89 9.35 15.81
C PHE A 109 8.18 9.05 17.13
N ASN A 110 7.95 7.77 17.41
CA ASN A 110 7.25 7.33 18.62
C ASN A 110 8.12 7.33 19.88
N PHE A 111 9.41 7.04 19.74
CA PHE A 111 10.25 6.71 20.89
C PHE A 111 11.53 7.51 21.03
N ALA A 112 12.03 8.23 20.02
CA ALA A 112 13.26 9.01 20.16
C ALA A 112 13.05 10.28 21.01
N THR A 113 14.15 10.92 21.41
CA THR A 113 14.09 12.23 22.03
C THR A 113 13.50 13.27 21.06
N GLU A 114 12.89 14.35 21.56
CA GLU A 114 12.28 15.39 20.70
C GLU A 114 13.24 15.99 19.67
N LEU A 115 14.56 15.96 19.93
CA LEU A 115 15.58 16.44 19.00
C LEU A 115 15.90 15.46 17.86
N GLU A 116 15.58 14.19 18.04
CA GLU A 116 15.89 13.09 17.11
C GLU A 116 14.65 12.54 16.41
N LYS A 117 13.45 13.03 16.76
CA LYS A 117 12.22 12.69 16.06
C LYS A 117 12.26 13.26 14.64
N PRO A 118 11.89 12.47 13.62
CA PRO A 118 11.70 12.99 12.28
C PRO A 118 10.56 14.01 12.27
N ASP A 119 10.65 14.97 11.36
CA ASP A 119 9.55 15.90 11.11
C ASP A 119 8.33 15.14 10.56
N LEU A 120 7.14 15.70 10.77
CA LEU A 120 5.89 15.09 10.29
C LEU A 120 5.86 14.94 8.76
N GLU A 121 6.54 15.83 8.04
CA GLU A 121 6.64 15.79 6.58
C GLU A 121 7.45 14.58 6.13
N ASP A 122 8.64 14.37 6.69
CA ASP A 122 9.50 13.22 6.41
C ASP A 122 8.79 11.90 6.74
N LEU A 123 8.14 11.82 7.90
CA LEU A 123 7.36 10.63 8.28
C LEU A 123 6.23 10.34 7.29
N SER A 124 5.58 11.38 6.77
CA SER A 124 4.49 11.24 5.81
C SER A 124 5.00 10.76 4.44
N GLU A 125 6.18 11.21 4.02
CA GLU A 125 6.83 10.74 2.80
C GLU A 125 7.22 9.26 2.91
N GLU A 126 7.84 8.86 4.02
CA GLU A 126 8.16 7.45 4.28
C GLU A 126 6.90 6.57 4.35
N GLN A 127 5.81 7.08 4.94
CA GLN A 127 4.52 6.39 4.98
C GLN A 127 3.93 6.18 3.57
N TYR A 128 4.11 7.16 2.68
CA TYR A 128 3.70 7.06 1.29
C TYR A 128 4.54 6.00 0.56
N HIS A 129 5.87 6.02 0.71
CA HIS A 129 6.76 5.01 0.13
C HIS A 129 6.45 3.60 0.64
N ALA A 130 6.15 3.45 1.93
CA ALA A 130 5.70 2.19 2.50
C ALA A 130 4.41 1.69 1.84
N SER A 131 3.49 2.59 1.50
CA SER A 131 2.25 2.22 0.81
C SER A 131 2.50 1.82 -0.65
N GLU A 132 3.43 2.49 -1.34
CA GLU A 132 3.89 2.08 -2.69
C GLU A 132 4.59 0.70 -2.65
N TYR A 133 5.40 0.44 -1.63
CA TYR A 133 6.06 -0.85 -1.41
C TYR A 133 5.04 -1.98 -1.23
N VAL A 134 4.02 -1.76 -0.40
CA VAL A 134 2.92 -2.73 -0.24
C VAL A 134 2.19 -2.93 -1.58
N PHE A 135 1.88 -1.86 -2.31
CA PHE A 135 1.22 -1.97 -3.61
C PHE A 135 2.05 -2.82 -4.59
N PHE A 136 3.35 -2.56 -4.70
CA PHE A 136 4.26 -3.30 -5.57
C PHE A 136 4.14 -4.81 -5.37
N TYR A 137 4.20 -5.28 -4.12
CA TYR A 137 4.16 -6.71 -3.81
C TYR A 137 2.77 -7.34 -3.95
N ILE A 138 1.69 -6.59 -3.71
CA ILE A 138 0.35 -7.16 -3.79
C ILE A 138 -0.33 -6.95 -5.15
N ASN A 139 0.23 -6.14 -6.06
CA ASN A 139 -0.46 -5.68 -7.27
C ASN A 139 -0.95 -6.85 -8.15
N ASP A 140 -0.11 -7.87 -8.34
CA ASP A 140 -0.49 -9.04 -9.15
C ASP A 140 -1.66 -9.82 -8.53
N ASN A 141 -1.58 -10.07 -7.22
CA ASN A 141 -2.66 -10.74 -6.47
C ASN A 141 -3.93 -9.87 -6.42
N LEU A 142 -3.78 -8.56 -6.30
CA LEU A 142 -4.87 -7.59 -6.34
C LEU A 142 -5.58 -7.63 -7.71
N LYS A 143 -4.81 -7.68 -8.79
CA LYS A 143 -5.32 -7.78 -10.17
C LYS A 143 -6.09 -9.08 -10.38
N GLU A 144 -5.55 -10.20 -9.89
CA GLU A 144 -6.21 -11.49 -9.97
C GLU A 144 -7.51 -11.52 -9.16
N GLU A 145 -7.48 -11.13 -7.88
CA GLU A 145 -8.64 -11.12 -7.01
C GLU A 145 -9.72 -10.14 -7.48
N HIS A 146 -9.31 -8.96 -7.96
CA HIS A 146 -10.23 -8.00 -8.56
C HIS A 146 -10.91 -8.59 -9.80
N LYS A 147 -10.15 -9.23 -10.69
CA LYS A 147 -10.71 -9.93 -11.86
C LYS A 147 -11.68 -11.03 -11.44
N ASN A 148 -11.31 -11.86 -10.46
CA ASN A 148 -12.15 -12.94 -9.96
C ASN A 148 -13.48 -12.39 -9.39
N PHE A 149 -13.41 -11.34 -8.58
CA PHE A 149 -14.58 -10.70 -7.96
C PHE A 149 -15.51 -10.03 -8.97
N PHE A 150 -14.95 -9.37 -9.99
CA PHE A 150 -15.71 -8.58 -10.95
C PHE A 150 -15.96 -9.25 -12.30
N SER A 151 -15.43 -10.46 -12.54
CA SER A 151 -15.53 -11.19 -13.82
C SER A 151 -16.95 -11.27 -14.40
N LYS A 152 -17.97 -11.41 -13.54
CA LYS A 152 -19.38 -11.51 -13.91
C LYS A 152 -20.21 -10.29 -13.51
N SER A 153 -19.55 -9.26 -13.00
CA SER A 153 -20.20 -8.05 -12.49
C SER A 153 -20.28 -7.00 -13.59
N GLY A 154 -21.51 -6.68 -14.03
CA GLY A 154 -21.75 -5.44 -14.78
C GLY A 154 -21.59 -4.20 -13.89
N THR A 155 -21.87 -3.01 -14.40
CA THR A 155 -21.71 -1.76 -13.63
C THR A 155 -22.86 -1.46 -12.65
N LYS A 156 -23.80 -2.40 -12.49
CA LYS A 156 -24.96 -2.23 -11.61
C LYS A 156 -24.53 -2.26 -10.14
N LYS A 157 -24.75 -1.14 -9.44
CA LYS A 157 -24.35 -0.95 -8.04
C LYS A 157 -22.83 -1.10 -7.83
N ILE A 158 -22.04 -0.65 -8.82
CA ILE A 158 -20.58 -0.75 -8.80
C ILE A 158 -19.95 -0.22 -7.50
N ASN A 159 -20.43 0.92 -6.98
CA ASN A 159 -19.94 1.47 -5.71
C ASN A 159 -20.15 0.51 -4.52
N LYS A 160 -21.29 -0.18 -4.46
CA LYS A 160 -21.55 -1.18 -3.42
C LYS A 160 -20.66 -2.41 -3.59
N GLN A 161 -20.41 -2.81 -4.83
CA GLN A 161 -19.54 -3.95 -5.12
C GLN A 161 -18.08 -3.63 -4.79
N LEU A 162 -17.59 -2.44 -5.13
CA LEU A 162 -16.27 -1.93 -4.73
C LEU A 162 -16.13 -1.87 -3.22
N PHE A 163 -17.13 -1.31 -2.51
CA PHE A 163 -17.14 -1.29 -1.05
C PHE A 163 -17.10 -2.71 -0.47
N ASN A 164 -17.85 -3.65 -1.04
CA ASN A 164 -17.79 -5.05 -0.62
C ASN A 164 -16.42 -5.67 -0.89
N PHE A 165 -15.82 -5.44 -2.06
CA PHE A 165 -14.49 -5.94 -2.38
C PHE A 165 -13.44 -5.43 -1.38
N ILE A 166 -13.44 -4.11 -1.11
CA ILE A 166 -12.51 -3.47 -0.16
C ILE A 166 -12.71 -3.98 1.27
N ASN A 167 -13.94 -4.27 1.71
CA ASN A 167 -14.16 -4.73 3.08
C ASN A 167 -14.02 -6.25 3.27
N THR A 168 -13.90 -7.03 2.19
CA THR A 168 -13.90 -8.50 2.29
C THR A 168 -12.68 -9.16 1.67
N THR A 169 -12.26 -8.72 0.49
CA THR A 169 -11.18 -9.35 -0.29
C THR A 169 -9.87 -8.62 -0.05
N PHE A 170 -9.88 -7.29 -0.10
CA PHE A 170 -8.68 -6.47 0.14
C PHE A 170 -7.99 -6.72 1.50
N PRO A 171 -8.69 -6.87 2.64
CA PRO A 171 -8.02 -7.13 3.91
C PRO A 171 -7.36 -8.51 3.94
N LYS A 172 -7.90 -9.49 3.19
CA LYS A 172 -7.30 -10.83 3.07
C LYS A 172 -6.02 -10.80 2.25
N LEU A 173 -5.96 -9.96 1.21
CA LEU A 173 -4.73 -9.73 0.45
C LEU A 173 -3.63 -9.19 1.38
N LEU A 174 -3.95 -8.16 2.16
CA LEU A 174 -3.03 -7.59 3.14
C LEU A 174 -2.60 -8.59 4.22
N SER A 175 -3.54 -9.37 4.77
CA SER A 175 -3.19 -10.42 5.74
C SER A 175 -2.32 -11.52 5.14
N SER A 176 -2.51 -11.85 3.86
CA SER A 176 -1.67 -12.85 3.16
C SER A 176 -0.26 -12.32 2.97
N PHE A 177 -0.11 -11.06 2.54
CA PHE A 177 1.18 -10.36 2.46
C PHE A 177 1.94 -10.37 3.81
N LEU A 178 1.25 -10.09 4.92
CA LEU A 178 1.87 -10.17 6.25
C LEU A 178 2.27 -11.59 6.64
N SER A 179 1.47 -12.58 6.26
CA SER A 179 1.76 -13.99 6.54
C SER A 179 2.97 -14.49 5.75
N GLU A 180 3.10 -14.08 4.49
CA GLU A 180 4.23 -14.42 3.61
C GLU A 180 5.55 -13.81 4.10
N THR A 181 5.49 -12.61 4.67
CA THR A 181 6.63 -11.94 5.30
C THR A 181 6.84 -12.34 6.77
N ASN A 182 6.02 -13.27 7.31
CA ASN A 182 6.02 -13.68 8.71
C ASN A 182 6.00 -12.51 9.71
N HIS A 183 5.30 -11.41 9.36
CA HIS A 183 5.26 -10.17 10.13
C HIS A 183 6.66 -9.60 10.47
N GLN A 184 7.67 -9.85 9.63
CA GLN A 184 9.06 -9.43 9.88
C GLN A 184 9.17 -7.92 10.13
N GLY A 185 8.45 -7.10 9.37
CA GLY A 185 8.45 -5.65 9.53
C GLY A 185 8.10 -5.19 10.95
N LYS A 186 7.07 -5.80 11.56
CA LYS A 186 6.68 -5.53 12.94
C LYS A 186 7.75 -5.96 13.94
N GLN A 187 8.35 -7.14 13.74
CA GLN A 187 9.42 -7.62 14.61
C GLN A 187 10.64 -6.70 14.59
N VAL A 188 10.98 -6.19 13.41
CA VAL A 188 12.06 -5.21 13.22
C VAL A 188 11.70 -3.87 13.87
N TYR A 189 10.48 -3.38 13.69
CA TYR A 189 9.98 -2.18 14.37
C TYR A 189 10.06 -2.28 15.89
N ASP A 190 9.64 -3.41 16.47
CA ASP A 190 9.69 -3.65 17.92
C ASP A 190 11.14 -3.67 18.43
N LEU A 191 12.07 -4.21 17.65
CA LEU A 191 13.51 -4.19 17.95
C LEU A 191 14.07 -2.77 17.91
N MET A 192 13.82 -2.02 16.82
CA MET A 192 14.22 -0.62 16.67
C MET A 192 13.70 0.22 17.84
N SER A 193 12.41 0.09 18.14
CA SER A 193 11.76 0.75 19.25
C SER A 193 12.40 0.44 20.60
N SER A 194 12.86 -0.80 20.79
CA SER A 194 13.52 -1.21 22.03
C SER A 194 14.90 -0.58 22.16
N ILE A 195 15.68 -0.56 21.08
CA ILE A 195 17.02 0.07 21.05
C ILE A 195 16.91 1.58 21.33
N ILE A 196 15.98 2.28 20.67
CA ILE A 196 15.75 3.72 20.85
C ILE A 196 15.31 4.04 22.29
N LYS A 197 14.48 3.20 22.90
CA LYS A 197 14.12 3.37 24.32
C LYS A 197 15.33 3.24 25.24
N TYR A 198 16.22 2.30 24.96
CA TYR A 198 17.47 2.14 25.71
C TYR A 198 18.39 3.36 25.58
N GLU A 199 18.49 3.95 24.38
CA GLU A 199 19.22 5.20 24.15
C GLU A 199 18.68 6.34 25.00
N ASN A 200 17.35 6.52 25.01
CA ASN A 200 16.72 7.54 25.82
C ASN A 200 16.96 7.33 27.32
N GLU A 201 16.83 6.11 27.82
CA GLU A 201 17.11 5.81 29.23
C GLU A 201 18.54 6.20 29.62
N ASP A 202 19.52 5.93 28.75
CA ASP A 202 20.93 6.31 28.97
C ASP A 202 21.11 7.84 28.99
N ILE A 203 20.46 8.55 28.06
CA ILE A 203 20.47 10.02 28.01
C ILE A 203 19.84 10.62 29.26
N PHE A 204 18.66 10.13 29.67
CA PHE A 204 17.95 10.65 30.84
C PHE A 204 18.72 10.41 32.14
N GLU A 205 19.34 9.24 32.32
CA GLU A 205 20.18 8.99 33.49
C GLU A 205 21.41 9.91 33.52
N SER A 206 22.08 10.09 32.38
CA SER A 206 23.21 11.01 32.25
C SER A 206 22.83 12.45 32.64
N ILE A 207 21.67 12.93 32.18
CA ILE A 207 21.15 14.26 32.54
C ILE A 207 20.78 14.34 34.03
N ALA A 208 20.12 13.31 34.56
CA ALA A 208 19.58 13.32 35.92
C ALA A 208 20.69 13.27 36.99
N TYR A 209 21.77 12.52 36.74
CA TYR A 209 22.82 12.30 37.73
C TYR A 209 24.08 13.14 37.49
N GLY A 210 24.23 13.73 36.30
CA GLY A 210 25.35 14.61 35.97
C GLY A 210 26.71 13.88 35.82
N PRO A 211 27.78 14.62 35.48
CA PRO A 211 29.07 14.03 35.12
C PRO A 211 29.78 13.29 36.27
N GLU A 212 29.41 13.57 37.51
CA GLU A 212 29.98 12.93 38.71
C GLU A 212 29.48 11.49 38.87
N TRP A 213 28.31 11.15 38.31
CA TRP A 213 27.73 9.81 38.37
C TRP A 213 28.59 8.76 37.67
N PHE A 214 29.23 9.11 36.54
CA PHE A 214 30.11 8.19 35.81
C PHE A 214 31.30 7.70 36.66
N GLN A 215 31.71 8.46 37.68
CA GLN A 215 32.77 8.04 38.61
C GLN A 215 32.27 7.07 39.69
N HIS A 216 30.95 6.99 39.87
CA HIS A 216 30.27 6.24 40.92
C HIS A 216 29.24 5.25 40.37
N GLU A 217 29.24 5.02 39.07
CA GLU A 217 28.23 4.21 38.42
C GLU A 217 28.33 2.74 38.87
N PRO A 218 27.19 2.04 38.98
CA PRO A 218 27.20 0.65 39.39
C PRO A 218 27.93 -0.22 38.36
N LEU A 219 28.76 -1.13 38.86
CA LEU A 219 29.39 -2.15 38.02
C LEU A 219 28.40 -3.30 37.78
N THR A 220 28.43 -3.83 36.57
CA THR A 220 27.73 -5.07 36.23
C THR A 220 28.40 -6.29 36.84
N ASN A 221 27.77 -7.46 36.70
CA ASN A 221 28.34 -8.74 37.15
C ASN A 221 29.74 -9.03 36.57
N SER A 222 30.03 -8.49 35.38
CA SER A 222 31.33 -8.61 34.71
C SER A 222 32.35 -7.56 35.14
N LYS A 223 32.05 -6.77 36.17
CA LYS A 223 32.88 -5.66 36.69
C LYS A 223 33.18 -4.55 35.68
N ILE A 224 32.34 -4.43 34.65
CA ILE A 224 32.38 -3.32 33.70
C ILE A 224 31.28 -2.30 34.07
N PRO A 225 31.51 -1.01 33.82
CA PRO A 225 30.53 0.03 34.07
C PRO A 225 29.22 -0.24 33.32
N LEU A 226 28.08 0.15 33.91
CA LEU A 226 26.76 -0.07 33.31
C LEU A 226 26.60 0.71 32.00
N SER A 227 27.12 1.94 31.97
CA SER A 227 27.12 2.81 30.79
C SER A 227 27.83 2.14 29.59
N ASP A 228 28.98 1.49 29.82
CA ASP A 228 29.73 0.77 28.79
C ASP A 228 28.92 -0.39 28.19
N VAL A 229 28.17 -1.12 29.04
CA VAL A 229 27.29 -2.22 28.57
C VAL A 229 26.15 -1.67 27.72
N ARG A 230 25.49 -0.60 28.16
CA ARG A 230 24.41 0.04 27.41
C ARG A 230 24.90 0.56 26.07
N LYS A 231 26.02 1.28 26.06
CA LYS A 231 26.63 1.81 24.84
C LYS A 231 27.01 0.71 23.86
N ASN A 232 27.48 -0.44 24.36
CA ASN A 232 27.73 -1.60 23.51
C ASN A 232 26.45 -2.19 22.91
N ILE A 233 25.36 -2.27 23.69
CA ILE A 233 24.05 -2.72 23.19
C ILE A 233 23.53 -1.77 22.11
N ILE A 234 23.55 -0.46 22.36
CA ILE A 234 23.13 0.60 21.44
C ILE A 234 23.91 0.48 20.13
N ASN A 235 25.25 0.56 20.19
CA ASN A 235 26.11 0.48 19.00
C ASN A 235 25.92 -0.83 18.21
N THR A 236 25.63 -1.93 18.88
CA THR A 236 25.37 -3.22 18.22
C THR A 236 23.98 -3.23 17.58
N GLY A 237 22.99 -2.64 18.25
CA GLY A 237 21.64 -2.47 17.76
C GLY A 237 21.59 -1.60 16.50
N GLU A 238 22.20 -0.42 16.54
CA GLU A 238 22.31 0.49 15.39
C GLU A 238 22.96 -0.21 14.19
N LYS A 239 24.10 -0.88 14.39
CA LYS A 239 24.76 -1.63 13.31
C LYS A 239 23.88 -2.74 12.72
N TYR A 240 23.07 -3.39 13.55
CA TYR A 240 22.14 -4.41 13.07
C TYR A 240 21.01 -3.78 12.26
N ILE A 241 20.45 -2.66 12.72
CA ILE A 241 19.43 -1.86 12.02
C ILE A 241 19.96 -1.40 10.66
N ASP A 242 21.16 -0.82 10.61
CA ASP A 242 21.81 -0.40 9.37
C ASP A 242 21.99 -1.57 8.40
N ALA A 243 22.40 -2.73 8.92
CA ALA A 243 22.63 -3.92 8.10
C ALA A 243 21.34 -4.43 7.45
N ILE A 244 20.22 -4.48 8.19
CA ILE A 244 18.94 -4.96 7.64
C ILE A 244 18.28 -3.94 6.70
N LEU A 245 18.44 -2.63 6.96
CA LEU A 245 18.01 -1.57 6.05
C LEU A 245 18.77 -1.68 4.73
N ASN A 246 20.09 -1.82 4.80
CA ASN A 246 20.94 -1.97 3.63
C ASN A 246 20.65 -3.30 2.89
N GLU A 247 20.40 -4.39 3.60
CA GLU A 247 19.97 -5.65 2.99
C GLU A 247 18.69 -5.47 2.18
N GLN A 248 17.66 -4.83 2.74
CA GLN A 248 16.42 -4.58 2.01
C GLN A 248 16.68 -3.69 0.79
N PHE A 249 17.44 -2.60 0.94
CA PHE A 249 17.77 -1.71 -0.17
C PHE A 249 18.51 -2.42 -1.32
N GLU A 250 19.45 -3.31 -1.01
CA GLU A 250 20.29 -3.98 -2.00
C GLU A 250 19.63 -5.21 -2.65
N THR A 251 18.71 -5.87 -1.94
CA THR A 251 18.16 -7.17 -2.38
C THR A 251 16.70 -7.12 -2.81
N ASP A 252 15.94 -6.12 -2.38
CA ASP A 252 14.52 -6.02 -2.66
C ASP A 252 14.26 -5.46 -4.07
N SER A 253 13.38 -6.13 -4.81
CA SER A 253 13.09 -5.78 -6.21
C SER A 253 12.44 -4.42 -6.37
N PHE A 254 11.74 -3.93 -5.33
CA PHE A 254 11.12 -2.61 -5.32
C PHE A 254 12.13 -1.48 -5.61
N PHE A 255 13.36 -1.57 -5.08
CA PHE A 255 14.38 -0.54 -5.28
C PHE A 255 15.08 -0.61 -6.64
N ASN A 256 14.96 -1.73 -7.36
CA ASN A 256 15.47 -1.85 -8.72
C ASN A 256 14.56 -1.13 -9.72
N ASP A 257 13.24 -1.26 -9.55
CA ASP A 257 12.25 -0.56 -10.38
C ASP A 257 12.34 0.96 -10.24
N LEU A 258 12.65 1.48 -9.05
CA LEU A 258 12.85 2.91 -8.83
C LEU A 258 14.02 3.50 -9.62
N LYS A 259 15.08 2.71 -9.86
CA LYS A 259 16.27 3.15 -10.62
C LYS A 259 16.02 3.24 -12.13
N GLU A 260 15.03 2.54 -12.68
CA GLU A 260 14.70 2.62 -14.10
C GLU A 260 13.96 3.93 -14.47
N TYR A 261 13.46 4.67 -13.47
CA TYR A 261 12.75 5.95 -13.66
C TYR A 261 13.52 7.19 -13.20
N SER A 262 14.77 7.04 -12.73
CA SER A 262 15.70 8.12 -12.32
C SER A 262 16.80 8.36 -13.34
#